data_AF-A0A3N9NYV4-F1
#
_entry.id   AF-A0A3N9NYV4-F1
#
_cell.length_a   1.000
_cell.length_b   1.000
_cell.length_c   1.000
_cell.angle_alpha   90.00
_cell.angle_beta   90.00
_cell.angle_gamma   90.00
#
_symmetry.space_group_name_H-M   'P 1'
#
loop_
_entity.id
_entity.type
_entity.pdbx_description
1 polymer ?
#
loop_
_entity_poly.entity_id
_entity_poly.type
_entity_poly.pdbx_seq_one_letter_code
_entity_poly.pdbx_strand_id
1 'polypeptide(L)'
;MRRPMKKLFLMAFWGIVVASLADYGVLAQSYRDSWQQPKKIMDAVGIVPGMVIGEAGAGTGYFTFFLKDRVGESGKIYANDILQRQLDAITARCERDSIDNIVTILGEIDDPRFPRGELDMVIMMLAFHEFTQPVEWMKNVIPSLKPDA
;
A
#
# COMPACT_ATOMS: atom_id res chain seq x y z
N MET A 1 40.53 -2.60 37.50
CA MET A 1 39.20 -2.02 37.24
C MET A 1 39.26 -1.20 35.93
N ARG A 2 38.99 -1.80 34.76
CA ARG A 2 38.96 -1.09 33.45
C ARG A 2 37.52 -1.11 32.94
N ARG A 3 36.87 0.07 32.90
CA ARG A 3 35.48 0.31 32.50
C ARG A 3 35.41 0.81 31.03
N PRO A 4 34.24 0.98 30.39
CA PRO A 4 33.81 0.26 29.19
C PRO A 4 33.81 1.13 27.92
N MET A 5 34.91 1.84 27.62
CA MET A 5 34.94 2.78 26.47
C MET A 5 34.68 2.14 25.10
N LYS A 6 35.05 0.87 24.89
CA LYS A 6 34.81 0.16 23.62
C LYS A 6 33.31 -0.04 23.31
N LYS A 7 32.47 -0.21 24.34
CA LYS A 7 31.01 -0.38 24.14
C LYS A 7 30.33 0.93 23.72
N LEU A 8 30.80 2.06 24.24
CA LEU A 8 30.23 3.38 23.92
C LEU A 8 30.54 3.81 22.47
N PHE A 9 31.76 3.56 21.99
CA PHE A 9 32.13 3.82 20.59
C PHE A 9 31.36 2.94 19.60
N LEU A 10 31.16 1.66 19.93
CA LEU A 10 30.41 0.74 19.09
C LEU A 10 28.92 1.12 19.03
N MET A 11 28.32 1.53 20.16
CA MET A 11 26.94 2.03 20.19
C MET A 11 26.75 3.32 19.39
N ALA A 12 27.70 4.26 19.48
CA ALA A 12 27.65 5.51 18.70
C ALA A 12 27.77 5.24 17.19
N PHE A 13 28.67 4.34 16.77
CA PHE A 13 28.80 3.93 15.38
C PHE A 13 27.54 3.26 14.84
N TRP A 14 26.94 2.34 15.61
CA TRP A 14 25.67 1.71 15.25
C TRP A 14 24.50 2.70 15.19
N GLY A 15 24.45 3.68 16.10
CA GLY A 15 23.45 4.75 16.07
C GLY A 15 23.52 5.60 14.81
N ILE A 16 24.73 5.95 14.36
CA ILE A 16 24.94 6.70 13.11
C ILE A 16 24.50 5.88 11.89
N VAL A 17 24.87 4.60 11.82
CA VAL A 17 24.48 3.73 10.70
C VAL A 17 22.96 3.56 10.61
N VAL A 18 22.28 3.34 11.74
CA VAL A 18 20.81 3.20 11.77
C VAL A 18 20.12 4.51 11.36
N ALA A 19 20.58 5.66 11.87
CA ALA A 19 20.05 6.96 11.49
C ALA A 19 20.20 7.23 9.98
N SER A 20 21.38 6.95 9.41
CA SER A 20 21.61 7.10 7.97
C SER A 20 20.68 6.21 7.13
N LEU A 21 20.44 4.96 7.52
CA LEU A 21 19.52 4.07 6.81
C LEU A 21 18.06 4.57 6.88
N ALA A 22 17.63 5.11 8.02
CA ALA A 22 16.32 5.73 8.17
C ALA A 22 16.18 6.97 7.26
N ASP A 23 17.19 7.84 7.24
CA ASP A 23 17.23 9.02 6.37
C ASP A 23 17.15 8.63 4.88
N TYR A 24 17.87 7.57 4.48
CA TYR A 24 17.76 7.03 3.12
C TYR A 24 16.33 6.58 2.77
N GLY A 25 15.64 5.92 3.70
CA GLY A 25 14.25 5.50 3.52
C GLY A 25 13.29 6.69 3.34
N VAL A 26 13.43 7.72 4.17
CA VAL A 26 12.63 8.95 4.09
C VAL A 26 12.90 9.70 2.78
N LEU A 27 14.16 9.80 2.37
CA LEU A 27 14.53 10.45 1.10
C LEU A 27 13.97 9.68 -0.11
N ALA A 28 14.04 8.35 -0.10
CA ALA A 28 13.49 7.53 -1.19
C ALA A 28 11.96 7.67 -1.30
N GLN A 29 11.24 7.71 -0.17
CA GLN A 29 9.80 7.99 -0.16
C GLN A 29 9.50 9.40 -0.64
N SER A 30 10.19 10.41 -0.10
CA SER A 30 10.01 11.82 -0.49
C SER A 30 10.26 12.03 -1.99
N TYR A 31 11.28 11.35 -2.54
CA TYR A 31 11.53 11.35 -3.98
C TYR A 31 10.37 10.70 -4.74
N ARG A 32 9.88 9.53 -4.30
CA ARG A 32 8.72 8.85 -4.91
C ARG A 32 7.47 9.72 -4.89
N ASP A 33 7.19 10.38 -3.77
CA ASP A 33 6.06 11.29 -3.61
C ASP A 33 6.11 12.45 -4.60
N SER A 34 7.31 12.99 -4.85
CA SER A 34 7.49 14.16 -5.72
C SER A 34 7.05 13.93 -7.16
N TRP A 35 7.25 12.72 -7.68
CA TRP A 35 6.91 12.38 -9.07
C TRP A 35 5.60 11.59 -9.20
N GLN A 36 5.24 10.73 -8.22
CA GLN A 36 3.94 10.04 -8.24
C GLN A 36 2.77 10.92 -7.80
N GLN A 37 3.03 11.97 -7.01
CA GLN A 37 2.05 12.99 -6.63
C GLN A 37 0.70 12.41 -6.14
N PRO A 38 0.71 11.49 -5.14
CA PRO A 38 -0.45 10.67 -4.81
C PRO A 38 -1.70 11.50 -4.47
N LYS A 39 -1.52 12.63 -3.77
CA LYS A 39 -2.62 13.56 -3.48
C LYS A 39 -3.31 14.06 -4.74
N LYS A 40 -2.55 14.48 -5.76
CA LYS A 40 -3.11 15.00 -7.02
C LYS A 40 -3.82 13.91 -7.81
N ILE A 41 -3.29 12.68 -7.81
CA ILE A 41 -3.95 11.54 -8.44
C ILE A 41 -5.31 11.30 -7.79
N MET A 42 -5.35 11.18 -6.47
CA MET A 42 -6.59 10.95 -5.73
C MET A 42 -7.60 12.10 -5.92
N ASP A 43 -7.14 13.34 -6.04
CA ASP A 43 -7.99 14.50 -6.37
C ASP A 43 -8.56 14.39 -7.80
N ALA A 44 -7.74 14.00 -8.77
CA ALA A 44 -8.12 13.91 -10.17
C ALA A 44 -9.11 12.77 -10.45
N VAL A 45 -8.99 11.64 -9.76
CA VAL A 45 -9.92 10.51 -9.90
C VAL A 45 -11.15 10.63 -8.97
N GLY A 46 -11.20 11.65 -8.11
CA GLY A 46 -12.38 11.91 -7.26
C GLY A 46 -12.49 11.00 -6.04
N ILE A 47 -11.37 10.55 -5.47
CA ILE A 47 -11.40 9.76 -4.23
C ILE A 47 -11.74 10.65 -3.05
N VAL A 48 -12.82 10.29 -2.34
CA VAL A 48 -13.40 11.04 -1.21
C VAL A 48 -13.53 10.16 0.05
N PRO A 49 -13.69 10.78 1.23
CA PRO A 49 -13.96 10.05 2.48
C PRO A 49 -15.14 9.08 2.36
N GLY A 50 -15.03 7.91 2.98
CA GLY A 50 -16.07 6.87 3.01
C GLY A 50 -16.06 5.87 1.84
N MET A 51 -15.27 6.10 0.80
CA MET A 51 -15.18 5.16 -0.33
C MET A 51 -14.56 3.81 0.09
N VAL A 52 -15.05 2.74 -0.55
CA VAL A 52 -14.48 1.40 -0.54
C VAL A 52 -13.69 1.19 -1.83
N ILE A 53 -12.38 1.04 -1.74
CA ILE A 53 -11.49 1.01 -2.91
C ILE A 53 -10.77 -0.33 -2.99
N GLY A 54 -10.78 -0.96 -4.17
CA GLY A 54 -9.88 -2.07 -4.50
C GLY A 54 -8.61 -1.54 -5.16
N GLU A 55 -7.44 -1.76 -4.55
CA GLU A 55 -6.15 -1.44 -5.17
C GLU A 55 -5.53 -2.73 -5.73
N ALA A 56 -5.33 -2.79 -7.05
CA ALA A 56 -4.68 -3.92 -7.68
C ALA A 56 -3.17 -3.68 -7.83
N GLY A 57 -2.37 -4.68 -7.48
CA GLY A 57 -0.91 -4.57 -7.42
C GLY A 57 -0.45 -3.62 -6.32
N ALA A 58 -1.02 -3.75 -5.12
CA ALA A 58 -0.71 -2.90 -3.98
C ALA A 58 0.77 -2.96 -3.55
N GLY A 59 1.48 -4.03 -3.91
CA GLY A 59 2.86 -4.24 -3.54
C GLY A 59 3.03 -4.19 -2.02
N THR A 60 4.03 -3.47 -1.54
CA THR A 60 4.26 -3.27 -0.10
C THR A 60 3.43 -2.11 0.49
N GLY A 61 2.46 -1.59 -0.26
CA GLY A 61 1.43 -0.69 0.23
C GLY A 61 1.70 0.81 0.07
N TYR A 62 2.66 1.23 -0.76
CA TYR A 62 2.99 2.66 -0.89
C TYR A 62 1.75 3.54 -1.13
N PHE A 63 0.91 3.19 -2.12
CA PHE A 63 -0.27 3.98 -2.44
C PHE A 63 -1.46 3.61 -1.54
N THR A 64 -1.56 2.35 -1.09
CA THR A 64 -2.52 1.85 -0.10
C THR A 64 -2.67 2.76 1.11
N PHE A 65 -1.57 3.21 1.71
CA PHE A 65 -1.66 4.04 2.91
C PHE A 65 -2.10 5.48 2.61
N PHE A 66 -1.81 6.02 1.42
CA PHE A 66 -2.39 7.30 0.97
C PHE A 66 -3.91 7.16 0.74
N LEU A 67 -4.35 6.05 0.15
CA LEU A 67 -5.78 5.76 -0.02
C LEU A 67 -6.47 5.67 1.35
N LYS A 68 -5.90 4.90 2.29
CA LYS A 68 -6.44 4.74 3.66
C LYS A 68 -6.61 6.09 4.35
N ASP A 69 -5.62 6.97 4.27
CA ASP A 69 -5.71 8.29 4.88
C ASP A 69 -6.75 9.18 4.17
N ARG A 70 -6.91 9.02 2.85
CA ARG A 70 -7.89 9.77 2.07
C ARG A 70 -9.33 9.35 2.37
N VAL A 71 -9.61 8.06 2.41
CA VAL A 71 -10.99 7.55 2.62
C VAL A 71 -11.41 7.64 4.09
N GLY A 72 -10.45 7.75 5.00
CA GLY A 72 -10.71 7.90 6.44
C GLY A 72 -11.32 6.65 7.08
N GLU A 73 -11.69 6.76 8.35
CA GLU A 73 -12.16 5.62 9.18
C GLU A 73 -13.47 5.01 8.68
N SER A 74 -14.31 5.79 7.99
CA SER A 74 -15.56 5.31 7.40
C SER A 74 -15.37 4.62 6.05
N GLY A 75 -14.20 4.74 5.42
CA GLY A 75 -13.85 4.07 4.18
C GLY A 75 -13.06 2.79 4.41
N LYS A 76 -12.81 2.04 3.34
CA LYS A 76 -12.09 0.76 3.41
C LYS A 76 -11.23 0.56 2.17
N ILE A 77 -10.03 0.01 2.35
CA ILE A 77 -9.15 -0.37 1.24
C ILE A 77 -9.02 -1.89 1.19
N TYR A 78 -9.30 -2.48 0.04
CA TYR A 78 -8.90 -3.85 -0.29
C TYR A 78 -7.59 -3.80 -1.08
N ALA A 79 -6.47 -4.12 -0.42
CA ALA A 79 -5.14 -4.14 -1.03
C ALA A 79 -4.88 -5.52 -1.66
N ASN A 80 -4.86 -5.59 -2.99
CA ASN A 80 -4.70 -6.82 -3.73
C ASN A 80 -3.34 -6.94 -4.40
N ASP A 81 -2.75 -8.13 -4.31
CA ASP A 81 -1.51 -8.50 -5.01
C ASP A 81 -1.50 -10.01 -5.24
N ILE A 82 -0.75 -10.49 -6.24
CA ILE A 82 -0.58 -11.93 -6.52
C ILE A 82 0.53 -12.54 -5.65
N LEU A 83 1.41 -11.69 -5.07
CA LEU A 83 2.53 -12.13 -4.25
C LEU A 83 2.22 -11.95 -2.77
N GLN A 84 1.99 -13.05 -2.05
CA GLN A 84 1.71 -13.05 -0.60
C GLN A 84 2.72 -12.21 0.21
N ARG A 85 4.01 -12.30 -0.11
CA ARG A 85 5.08 -11.56 0.59
C ARG A 85 4.88 -10.03 0.57
N GLN A 86 4.21 -9.50 -0.47
CA GLN A 86 3.96 -8.08 -0.62
C GLN A 86 2.85 -7.66 0.34
N LEU A 87 1.78 -8.45 0.39
CA LEU A 87 0.66 -8.30 1.32
C LEU A 87 1.09 -8.43 2.78
N ASP A 88 2.01 -9.36 3.10
CA ASP A 88 2.53 -9.53 4.45
C ASP A 88 3.16 -8.23 5.00
N ALA A 89 3.79 -7.42 4.13
CA ALA A 89 4.34 -6.13 4.52
C ALA A 89 3.26 -5.10 4.88
N ILE A 90 2.13 -5.14 4.17
CA ILE A 90 0.95 -4.31 4.45
C ILE A 90 0.32 -4.74 5.78
N THR A 91 0.09 -6.05 5.96
CA THR A 91 -0.49 -6.61 7.19
C THR A 91 0.35 -6.28 8.41
N ALA A 92 1.68 -6.49 8.34
CA ALA A 92 2.59 -6.16 9.44
C ALA A 92 2.58 -4.67 9.79
N ARG A 93 2.41 -3.79 8.79
CA ARG A 93 2.24 -2.35 9.04
C ARG A 93 0.89 -2.05 9.69
N CYS A 94 -0.18 -2.67 9.24
CA CYS A 94 -1.51 -2.49 9.83
C CYS A 94 -1.54 -2.92 11.29
N GLU A 95 -0.95 -4.07 11.63
CA GLU A 95 -0.84 -4.55 13.01
C GLU A 95 -0.03 -3.59 13.89
N ARG A 96 1.14 -3.15 13.40
CA ARG A 96 2.02 -2.22 14.14
C ARG A 96 1.34 -0.87 14.41
N ASP A 97 0.63 -0.36 13.41
CA ASP A 97 0.05 0.99 13.45
C ASP A 97 -1.43 0.99 13.87
N SER A 98 -1.99 -0.18 14.24
CA SER A 98 -3.41 -0.38 14.60
C SER A 98 -4.38 0.17 13.55
N ILE A 99 -4.17 -0.22 12.29
CA ILE A 99 -4.99 0.18 11.15
C ILE A 99 -5.98 -0.93 10.83
N ASP A 100 -7.27 -0.64 10.99
CA ASP A 100 -8.34 -1.65 10.86
C ASP A 100 -9.11 -1.58 9.53
N ASN A 101 -8.92 -0.53 8.74
CA ASN A 101 -9.67 -0.29 7.51
C ASN A 101 -8.92 -0.66 6.22
N ILE A 102 -7.85 -1.46 6.32
CA ILE A 102 -7.16 -2.07 5.19
C ILE A 102 -7.30 -3.59 5.31
N VAL A 103 -7.72 -4.24 4.22
CA VAL A 103 -7.82 -5.70 4.11
C VAL A 103 -6.97 -6.16 2.94
N THR A 104 -6.01 -7.06 3.19
CA THR A 104 -5.21 -7.65 2.12
C THR A 104 -5.95 -8.80 1.44
N ILE A 105 -5.89 -8.87 0.11
CA ILE A 105 -6.50 -9.95 -0.68
C ILE A 105 -5.45 -10.56 -1.61
N LEU A 106 -5.17 -11.85 -1.44
CA LEU A 106 -4.32 -12.59 -2.38
C LEU A 106 -5.13 -12.91 -3.65
N GLY A 107 -4.77 -12.24 -4.74
CA GLY A 107 -5.37 -12.45 -6.06
C GLY A 107 -4.72 -13.62 -6.81
N GLU A 108 -5.29 -13.92 -7.97
CA GLU A 108 -4.72 -14.81 -8.98
C GLU A 108 -4.33 -14.00 -10.22
N ILE A 109 -3.76 -14.69 -11.22
CA ILE A 109 -3.35 -14.07 -12.49
C ILE A 109 -4.50 -13.31 -13.16
N ASP A 110 -5.71 -13.85 -13.10
CA ASP A 110 -6.89 -13.40 -13.82
C ASP A 110 -8.08 -13.08 -12.91
N ASP A 111 -7.98 -13.25 -11.59
CA ASP A 111 -9.07 -12.99 -10.66
C ASP A 111 -8.56 -12.21 -9.44
N PRO A 112 -8.99 -10.95 -9.23
CA PRO A 112 -8.59 -10.18 -8.06
C PRO A 112 -9.19 -10.70 -6.75
N ARG A 113 -10.26 -11.51 -6.79
CA ARG A 113 -10.98 -12.01 -5.61
C ARG A 113 -11.48 -10.93 -4.66
N PHE A 114 -11.76 -9.74 -5.19
CA PHE A 114 -12.46 -8.72 -4.42
C PHE A 114 -13.89 -9.18 -4.08
N PRO A 115 -14.47 -8.69 -2.96
CA PRO A 115 -15.86 -8.93 -2.64
C PRO A 115 -16.81 -8.34 -3.69
N ARG A 116 -17.90 -9.05 -3.97
CA ARG A 116 -18.88 -8.67 -5.00
C ARG A 116 -19.72 -7.47 -4.57
N GLY A 117 -19.88 -6.50 -5.46
CA GLY A 117 -20.77 -5.34 -5.26
C GLY A 117 -20.36 -4.39 -4.13
N GLU A 118 -19.10 -4.42 -3.68
CA GLU A 118 -18.63 -3.62 -2.55
C GLU A 118 -17.82 -2.38 -2.94
N LEU A 119 -17.17 -2.39 -4.12
CA LEU A 119 -16.19 -1.37 -4.47
C LEU A 119 -16.85 -0.15 -5.12
N ASP A 120 -16.50 1.04 -4.62
CA ASP A 120 -16.79 2.32 -5.28
C ASP A 120 -15.79 2.61 -6.41
N MET A 121 -14.59 2.05 -6.34
CA MET A 121 -13.53 2.25 -7.35
C MET A 121 -12.51 1.11 -7.29
N VAL A 122 -11.92 0.82 -8.46
CA VAL A 122 -10.69 0.02 -8.56
C VAL A 122 -9.57 0.91 -9.09
N ILE A 123 -8.41 0.88 -8.43
CA ILE A 123 -7.23 1.63 -8.85
C ILE A 123 -6.05 0.71 -9.12
N MET A 124 -5.25 1.06 -10.14
CA MET A 124 -4.07 0.30 -10.56
C MET A 124 -2.89 1.25 -10.69
N MET A 125 -2.06 1.34 -9.65
CA MET A 125 -0.92 2.25 -9.65
C MET A 125 0.35 1.54 -10.10
N LEU A 126 0.76 1.79 -11.35
CA LEU A 126 1.95 1.19 -11.96
C LEU A 126 1.97 -0.35 -11.94
N ALA A 127 0.81 -1.00 -11.93
CA ALA A 127 0.69 -2.46 -11.89
C ALA A 127 0.22 -3.07 -13.21
N PHE A 128 -0.60 -2.37 -13.99
CA PHE A 128 -1.30 -2.94 -15.15
C PHE A 128 -0.37 -3.56 -16.21
N HIS A 129 0.83 -3.02 -16.38
CA HIS A 129 1.81 -3.54 -17.35
C HIS A 129 2.45 -4.87 -16.94
N GLU A 130 2.24 -5.32 -15.70
CA GLU A 130 2.70 -6.62 -15.21
C GLU A 130 1.64 -7.73 -15.40
N PHE A 131 0.42 -7.37 -15.80
CA PHE A 131 -0.70 -8.31 -15.89
C PHE A 131 -0.53 -9.19 -17.14
N THR A 132 -0.50 -10.51 -16.94
CA THR A 132 -0.35 -11.47 -18.04
C THR A 132 -1.69 -11.90 -18.65
N GLN A 133 -2.80 -11.72 -17.93
CA GLN A 133 -4.18 -11.93 -18.41
C GLN A 133 -5.06 -10.70 -18.11
N PRO A 134 -4.75 -9.51 -18.67
CA PRO A 134 -5.41 -8.26 -18.29
C PRO A 134 -6.89 -8.21 -18.69
N VAL A 135 -7.29 -8.89 -19.77
CA VAL A 135 -8.69 -8.87 -20.23
C VAL A 135 -9.57 -9.67 -19.28
N GLU A 136 -9.11 -10.85 -18.87
CA GLU A 136 -9.78 -11.74 -17.94
C GLU A 136 -9.86 -11.10 -16.56
N TRP A 137 -8.75 -10.51 -16.09
CA TRP A 137 -8.71 -9.74 -14.85
C TRP A 137 -9.76 -8.61 -14.85
N MET A 138 -9.79 -7.81 -15.92
CA MET A 138 -10.76 -6.72 -16.05
C MET A 138 -12.21 -7.21 -16.12
N LYS A 139 -12.48 -8.39 -16.70
CA LYS A 139 -13.82 -8.99 -16.67
C LYS A 139 -14.21 -9.45 -15.26
N ASN A 140 -13.26 -10.04 -14.54
CA ASN A 140 -13.49 -10.63 -13.22
C ASN A 140 -13.58 -9.59 -12.11
N VAL A 141 -13.05 -8.38 -12.31
CA VAL A 141 -13.22 -7.28 -11.35
C VAL A 141 -14.60 -6.63 -11.43
N ILE A 142 -15.24 -6.59 -12.60
CA ILE A 142 -16.51 -5.87 -12.82
C ILE A 142 -17.59 -6.25 -11.78
N PRO A 143 -17.81 -7.54 -11.44
CA PRO A 143 -18.79 -7.91 -10.42
C PRO A 143 -18.50 -7.41 -9.00
N SER A 144 -17.30 -6.90 -8.74
CA SER A 144 -16.90 -6.31 -7.46
C SER A 144 -17.33 -4.86 -7.32
N LEU A 145 -17.59 -4.18 -8.43
CA LEU A 145 -18.05 -2.80 -8.46
C LEU A 145 -19.52 -2.69 -8.02
N LYS A 146 -19.85 -1.62 -7.30
CA LYS A 146 -21.24 -1.21 -7.06
C LYS A 146 -21.92 -0.86 -8.39
N PRO A 147 -23.26 -0.91 -8.48
CA PRO A 147 -23.99 -0.62 -9.73
C PRO A 147 -23.70 0.76 -10.36
N ASP A 148 -23.35 1.76 -9.53
CA ASP A 148 -23.12 3.14 -9.95
C ASP A 148 -21.62 3.56 -9.90
N ALA A 149 -20.71 2.59 -9.75
CA ALA A 149 -19.27 2.81 -9.72
C ALA A 149 -18.65 2.96 -11.13
#